data_AF-A0A412CC12-F1
#
_entry.id   AF-A0A412CC12-F1
#
_cell.length_a   1.000
_cell.length_b   1.000
_cell.length_c   1.000
_cell.angle_alpha   90.00
_cell.angle_beta   90.00
_cell.angle_gamma   90.00
#
_symmetry.space_group_name_H-M   'P 1'
#
loop_
_entity.id
_entity.type
_entity.pdbx_description
1 polymer ?
#
loop_
_entity_poly.entity_id
_entity_poly.type
_entity_poly.pdbx_seq_one_letter_code
_entity_poly.pdbx_strand_id
1 'polypeptide(L)'
;MDILFDIFSTVGYIFLGIIGLILLYFSLKYIVFITIDLFCIIVSFPFYLLMHPIRLITNPIKFFKYLLGRGPMLGEKFWDEELKESTQKYRERDAENWSKLTPKEKAEAKAFAKAMIEWDEEVEKENRAYELAYGKDIWGNKVK
;
A
#
# COMPACT_ATOMS: atom_id res chain seq x y z
N MET A 1 20.08 51.90 11.01
CA MET A 1 19.58 51.10 9.87
C MET A 1 20.36 49.79 9.79
N ASP A 2 21.68 49.83 10.03
CA ASP A 2 22.59 48.67 10.01
C ASP A 2 22.24 47.56 11.01
N ILE A 3 21.93 47.90 12.27
CA ILE A 3 21.56 46.90 13.30
C ILE A 3 20.31 46.10 12.91
N LEU A 4 19.32 46.76 12.30
CA LEU A 4 18.10 46.09 11.83
C LEU A 4 18.41 45.16 10.66
N PHE A 5 19.26 45.59 9.73
CA PHE A 5 19.68 44.78 8.58
C PHE A 5 20.51 43.56 9.01
N ASP A 6 21.38 43.71 10.01
CA ASP A 6 22.16 42.61 10.60
C ASP A 6 21.27 41.59 11.31
N ILE A 7 20.25 42.05 12.03
CA ILE A 7 19.27 41.16 12.68
C ILE A 7 18.48 40.40 11.60
N PHE A 8 17.98 41.07 10.57
CA PHE A 8 17.26 40.41 9.47
C PHE A 8 18.12 39.41 8.70
N SER A 9 19.38 39.76 8.44
CA SER A 9 20.37 38.89 7.81
C SER A 9 20.63 37.64 8.67
N THR A 10 20.90 37.83 9.96
CA THR A 10 21.15 36.74 10.92
C THR A 10 19.95 35.80 11.04
N VAL A 11 18.73 36.35 11.14
CA VAL A 11 17.50 35.55 11.17
C VAL A 11 17.33 34.79 9.85
N GLY A 12 17.61 35.42 8.70
CA GLY A 12 17.58 34.77 7.39
C GLY A 12 18.53 33.56 7.30
N TYR A 13 19.76 33.68 7.81
CA TYR A 13 20.72 32.58 7.85
C TYR A 13 20.28 31.44 8.79
N ILE A 14 19.65 31.76 9.92
CA ILE A 14 19.09 30.74 10.82
C ILE A 14 17.98 29.96 10.10
N PHE A 15 17.07 30.64 9.39
CA PHE A 15 16.05 29.97 8.59
C PHE A 15 16.64 29.09 7.48
N LEU A 16 17.66 29.58 6.77
CA LEU A 16 18.36 28.79 5.75
C LEU A 16 19.03 27.55 6.33
N GLY A 17 19.64 27.67 7.51
CA GLY A 17 20.22 26.55 8.25
C GLY A 17 19.19 25.50 8.65
N ILE A 18 18.02 25.93 9.13
CA ILE A 18 16.91 25.01 9.49
C ILE A 18 16.40 24.28 8.25
N ILE A 19 16.20 24.98 7.13
CA ILE A 19 15.78 24.37 5.87
C ILE A 19 16.83 23.35 5.40
N GLY A 20 18.11 23.70 5.49
CA GLY A 20 19.22 22.80 5.16
C GLY A 20 19.24 21.53 6.00
N LEU A 21 19.01 21.64 7.31
CA LEU A 21 18.94 20.50 8.23
C LEU A 21 17.75 19.59 7.91
N ILE A 22 16.58 20.16 7.57
CA ILE A 22 15.40 19.39 7.16
C ILE A 22 15.71 18.61 5.88
N LEU A 23 16.29 19.26 4.87
CA LEU A 23 16.66 18.60 3.61
C LEU A 23 17.71 17.50 3.82
N LEU A 24 18.70 17.74 4.69
CA LEU A 24 19.71 16.75 5.04
C LEU A 24 19.09 15.53 5.74
N TYR A 25 18.18 15.76 6.68
CA TYR A 25 17.45 14.68 7.37
C TYR A 25 16.66 13.81 6.40
N PHE A 26 15.90 14.43 5.48
CA PHE A 26 15.18 13.69 4.45
C PHE A 26 16.16 12.90 3.57
N SER A 27 17.25 13.53 3.11
CA SER A 27 18.25 12.88 2.26
C SER A 27 18.88 11.65 2.92
N LEU A 28 19.28 11.76 4.19
CA LEU A 28 19.81 10.64 4.98
C LEU A 28 18.78 9.52 5.12
N LYS A 29 17.52 9.86 5.42
CA LYS A 29 16.43 8.89 5.49
C LYS A 29 16.29 8.12 4.17
N TYR A 30 16.25 8.83 3.03
CA TYR A 30 16.18 8.20 1.70
C TYR A 30 17.36 7.27 1.44
N ILE A 31 18.58 7.68 1.75
CA ILE A 31 19.78 6.86 1.56
C ILE A 31 19.70 5.56 2.38
N VAL A 32 19.27 5.64 3.64
CA VAL A 32 19.14 4.46 4.50
C VAL A 32 18.13 3.47 3.92
N PHE A 33 16.94 3.93 3.50
CA PHE A 33 15.93 3.06 2.92
C PHE A 33 16.37 2.44 1.58
N ILE A 34 17.02 3.22 0.70
CA ILE A 34 17.58 2.69 -0.55
C ILE A 34 18.64 1.61 -0.27
N THR A 35 19.45 1.81 0.76
CA THR A 35 20.49 0.84 1.15
C THR A 35 19.86 -0.46 1.66
N ILE A 36 18.79 -0.36 2.45
CA ILE A 36 18.04 -1.53 2.93
C ILE A 36 17.37 -2.26 1.76
N ASP A 37 16.71 -1.55 0.85
CA ASP A 37 16.09 -2.14 -0.34
C ASP A 37 17.11 -2.88 -1.20
N LEU A 38 18.29 -2.28 -1.43
CA LEU A 38 19.38 -2.91 -2.17
C LEU A 38 19.87 -4.19 -1.48
N PHE A 39 20.03 -4.15 -0.16
CA PHE A 39 20.39 -5.32 0.64
C PHE A 39 19.34 -6.43 0.51
N CYS A 40 18.05 -6.10 0.63
CA CYS A 40 16.94 -7.04 0.45
C CYS A 40 16.96 -7.70 -0.93
N ILE A 41 17.27 -6.94 -1.99
CA ILE A 41 17.39 -7.46 -3.36
C ILE A 41 18.57 -8.41 -3.47
N ILE A 42 19.76 -8.02 -3.00
CA ILE A 42 20.97 -8.85 -3.07
C ILE A 42 20.76 -10.18 -2.35
N VAL A 43 20.16 -10.14 -1.16
CA VAL A 43 19.87 -11.34 -0.37
C VAL A 43 18.80 -12.20 -1.04
N SER A 44 17.72 -11.60 -1.55
CA SER A 44 16.60 -12.36 -2.15
C SER A 44 16.89 -12.88 -3.56
N PHE A 45 17.78 -12.23 -4.30
CA PHE A 45 18.13 -12.57 -5.68
C PHE A 45 18.53 -14.04 -5.88
N PRO A 46 19.52 -14.60 -5.15
CA PRO A 46 19.91 -16.00 -5.34
C PRO A 46 18.77 -16.97 -5.04
N PHE A 47 17.98 -16.73 -3.99
CA PHE A 47 16.83 -17.58 -3.67
C PHE A 47 15.75 -17.52 -4.75
N TYR A 48 15.45 -16.33 -5.27
CA TYR A 48 14.44 -16.18 -6.30
C TYR A 48 14.89 -16.78 -7.65
N LEU A 49 16.18 -16.70 -7.95
CA LEU A 49 16.79 -17.35 -9.11
C LEU A 49 16.74 -18.87 -9.00
N LEU A 50 16.97 -19.43 -7.82
CA LEU A 50 16.85 -20.88 -7.57
C LEU A 50 15.41 -21.38 -7.67
N MET A 51 14.44 -20.62 -7.16
CA MET A 51 13.02 -21.02 -7.17
C MET A 51 12.38 -20.85 -8.54
N HIS A 52 12.81 -19.86 -9.33
CA HIS A 52 12.21 -19.52 -10.62
C HIS A 52 13.24 -19.24 -11.73
N PRO A 53 14.16 -20.16 -12.02
CA PRO A 53 15.24 -19.94 -12.98
C PRO A 53 14.70 -19.68 -14.40
N ILE A 54 13.60 -20.35 -14.76
CA ILE A 54 12.96 -20.23 -16.08
C ILE A 54 12.36 -18.83 -16.29
N ARG A 55 11.95 -18.12 -15.23
CA ARG A 55 11.35 -16.78 -15.36
C ARG A 55 12.37 -15.71 -15.74
N LEU A 56 13.63 -15.89 -15.38
CA LEU A 56 14.69 -14.97 -15.81
C LEU A 56 14.83 -14.98 -17.35
N ILE A 57 14.65 -16.14 -17.97
CA ILE A 57 14.78 -16.32 -19.42
C ILE A 57 13.48 -15.95 -20.14
N THR A 58 12.34 -16.42 -19.62
CA THR A 58 11.04 -16.26 -20.31
C THR A 58 10.39 -14.90 -20.08
N ASN A 59 10.61 -14.27 -18.92
CA ASN A 59 10.05 -12.96 -18.62
C ASN A 59 10.91 -12.20 -17.59
N PRO A 60 12.09 -11.69 -18.01
CA PRO A 60 13.05 -11.04 -17.12
C PRO A 60 12.45 -9.81 -16.43
N ILE A 61 11.59 -9.05 -17.11
CA ILE A 61 10.94 -7.86 -16.55
C ILE A 61 10.11 -8.24 -15.33
N LYS A 62 9.31 -9.30 -15.43
CA LYS A 62 8.50 -9.79 -14.30
C LYS A 62 9.40 -10.33 -13.18
N PHE A 63 10.52 -10.96 -13.52
CA PHE A 63 11.49 -11.43 -12.53
C PHE A 63 12.06 -10.29 -11.69
N PHE A 64 12.55 -9.22 -12.33
CA PHE A 64 13.09 -8.06 -11.62
C PHE A 64 12.03 -7.25 -10.87
N LYS A 65 10.80 -7.15 -11.41
CA LYS A 65 9.67 -6.52 -10.71
C LYS A 65 9.39 -7.16 -9.35
N TYR A 66 9.39 -8.50 -9.28
CA TYR A 66 9.20 -9.21 -8.01
C TYR A 66 10.35 -9.00 -7.01
N LEU A 67 11.57 -8.81 -7.49
CA LEU A 67 12.73 -8.51 -6.65
C LEU A 67 12.67 -7.09 -6.09
N LEU A 68 12.31 -6.11 -6.93
CA LEU A 68 12.12 -4.71 -6.52
C LEU A 68 10.93 -4.57 -5.56
N GLY A 69 9.88 -5.38 -5.76
CA GLY A 69 8.69 -5.48 -4.92
C GLY A 69 8.96 -5.96 -3.47
N ARG A 70 10.16 -6.47 -3.16
CA ARG A 70 10.48 -7.02 -1.82
C ARG A 70 11.06 -5.99 -0.85
N GLY A 71 11.46 -4.81 -1.35
CA GLY A 71 12.05 -3.77 -0.51
C GLY A 71 10.98 -3.03 0.32
N PRO A 72 11.26 -2.66 1.58
CA PRO A 72 10.33 -1.88 2.40
C PRO A 72 9.93 -0.52 1.80
N MET A 73 10.76 0.11 0.96
CA MET A 73 10.43 1.43 0.40
C MET A 73 9.97 1.38 -1.06
N LEU A 74 10.77 0.78 -1.94
CA LEU A 74 10.44 0.63 -3.35
C LEU A 74 9.36 -0.42 -3.57
N GLY A 75 9.32 -1.46 -2.74
CA GLY A 75 8.35 -2.54 -2.86
C GLY A 75 6.94 -2.13 -2.48
N GLU A 76 6.74 -1.43 -1.36
CA GLU A 76 5.43 -0.90 -0.98
C GLU A 76 4.85 0.00 -2.07
N LYS A 77 5.63 0.97 -2.56
CA LYS A 77 5.19 1.87 -3.64
C LYS A 77 4.87 1.12 -4.92
N PHE A 78 5.70 0.14 -5.26
CA PHE A 78 5.51 -0.66 -6.46
C PHE A 78 4.23 -1.50 -6.39
N TRP A 79 4.00 -2.20 -5.28
CA TRP A 79 2.79 -2.99 -5.09
C TRP A 79 1.54 -2.13 -5.03
N ASP A 80 1.60 -0.95 -4.39
CA ASP A 80 0.48 0.00 -4.35
C ASP A 80 0.10 0.50 -5.75
N GLU A 81 1.07 0.78 -6.61
CA GLU A 81 0.82 1.17 -8.00
C GLU A 81 0.25 0.01 -8.83
N GLU A 82 0.81 -1.20 -8.71
CA GLU A 82 0.31 -2.39 -9.40
C GLU A 82 -1.09 -2.79 -8.91
N LEU A 83 -1.38 -2.62 -7.62
CA LEU A 83 -2.71 -2.77 -7.03
C LEU A 83 -3.68 -1.73 -7.59
N LYS A 84 -3.27 -0.47 -7.72
CA LYS A 84 -4.12 0.58 -8.31
C LYS A 84 -4.45 0.29 -9.77
N GLU A 85 -3.44 -0.08 -10.57
CA GLU A 85 -3.61 -0.40 -12.00
C GLU A 85 -4.50 -1.64 -12.19
N SER A 86 -4.25 -2.70 -11.42
CA SER A 86 -5.08 -3.91 -11.47
C SER A 86 -6.51 -3.63 -11.02
N THR A 87 -6.70 -2.91 -9.91
CA THR A 87 -8.03 -2.51 -9.41
C THR A 87 -8.78 -1.65 -10.43
N GLN A 88 -8.09 -0.76 -11.14
CA GLN A 88 -8.68 0.01 -12.22
C GLN A 88 -9.14 -0.89 -13.37
N LYS A 89 -8.29 -1.82 -13.82
CA LYS A 89 -8.62 -2.76 -14.89
C LYS A 89 -9.79 -3.69 -14.52
N TYR A 90 -9.90 -4.09 -13.26
CA TYR A 90 -11.06 -4.83 -12.76
C TYR A 90 -12.33 -3.98 -12.80
N ARG A 91 -12.27 -2.72 -12.35
CA ARG A 91 -13.41 -1.79 -12.43
C ARG A 91 -13.87 -1.53 -13.86
N GLU A 92 -12.95 -1.37 -14.79
CA GLU A 92 -13.26 -1.17 -16.21
C GLU A 92 -13.96 -2.41 -16.79
N ARG A 93 -13.46 -3.61 -16.47
CA ARG A 93 -14.09 -4.88 -16.87
C ARG A 93 -15.48 -5.07 -16.26
N ASP A 94 -15.64 -4.73 -14.99
CA ASP A 94 -16.93 -4.82 -14.31
C ASP A 94 -17.93 -3.82 -14.88
N ALA A 95 -17.49 -2.60 -15.21
CA ALA A 95 -18.32 -1.60 -15.89
C ALA A 95 -18.72 -2.07 -17.30
N GLU A 96 -17.81 -2.68 -18.04
CA GLU A 96 -18.10 -3.28 -19.35
C GLU A 96 -19.13 -4.42 -19.23
N ASN A 97 -18.92 -5.36 -18.31
CA ASN A 97 -19.86 -6.45 -18.05
C ASN A 97 -21.22 -5.91 -17.60
N TRP A 98 -21.24 -4.91 -16.72
CA TRP A 98 -22.45 -4.26 -16.26
C TRP A 98 -23.20 -3.59 -17.42
N SER A 99 -22.49 -2.96 -18.36
CA SER A 99 -23.12 -2.34 -19.53
C SER A 99 -23.85 -3.35 -20.42
N LYS A 100 -23.35 -4.59 -20.51
CA LYS A 100 -23.90 -5.69 -21.31
C LYS A 100 -25.12 -6.37 -20.68
N LEU A 101 -25.38 -6.17 -19.39
CA LEU A 101 -26.52 -6.77 -18.68
C LEU A 101 -27.85 -6.12 -19.07
N THR A 102 -28.88 -6.94 -19.15
CA THR A 102 -30.27 -6.50 -19.31
C THR A 102 -30.78 -5.78 -18.06
N PRO A 103 -31.85 -4.97 -18.16
CA PRO A 103 -32.43 -4.30 -17.00
C PRO A 103 -32.87 -5.25 -15.87
N LYS A 104 -33.31 -6.46 -16.22
CA LYS A 104 -33.73 -7.49 -15.26
C LYS A 104 -32.54 -8.04 -14.48
N GLU A 105 -31.46 -8.41 -15.16
CA GLU A 105 -30.24 -8.92 -14.52
C GLU A 105 -29.57 -7.83 -13.66
N LYS A 106 -29.62 -6.56 -14.09
CA LYS A 106 -29.16 -5.43 -13.26
C LYS A 106 -29.97 -5.28 -11.97
N ALA A 107 -31.28 -5.50 -12.03
CA ALA A 107 -32.14 -5.45 -10.85
C ALA A 107 -31.85 -6.62 -9.90
N GLU A 108 -31.65 -7.83 -10.43
CA GLU A 108 -31.26 -9.02 -9.67
C GLU A 108 -29.89 -8.84 -9.00
N ALA A 109 -28.89 -8.34 -9.73
CA ALA A 109 -27.56 -8.07 -9.19
C ALA A 109 -27.59 -6.99 -8.09
N LYS A 110 -28.41 -5.93 -8.26
CA LYS A 110 -28.62 -4.91 -7.22
C LYS A 110 -29.32 -5.48 -5.98
N ALA A 111 -30.33 -6.34 -6.18
CA ALA A 111 -31.04 -6.98 -5.08
C ALA A 111 -30.11 -7.93 -4.30
N PHE A 112 -29.28 -8.70 -5.00
CA PHE A 112 -28.27 -9.57 -4.39
C PHE A 112 -27.22 -8.76 -3.62
N ALA A 113 -26.68 -7.69 -4.20
CA ALA A 113 -25.74 -6.82 -3.51
C ALA A 113 -26.33 -6.20 -2.24
N LYS A 114 -27.60 -5.78 -2.29
CA LYS A 114 -28.32 -5.27 -1.12
C LYS A 114 -28.48 -6.34 -0.04
N ALA A 115 -28.87 -7.57 -0.40
CA ALA A 115 -29.00 -8.67 0.54
C ALA A 115 -27.67 -9.06 1.20
N MET A 116 -26.55 -8.99 0.46
CA MET A 116 -25.22 -9.23 1.02
C MET A 116 -24.81 -8.17 2.04
N ILE A 117 -25.13 -6.89 1.80
CA ILE A 117 -24.86 -5.81 2.75
C ILE A 117 -25.69 -6.00 4.02
N GLU A 118 -26.98 -6.28 3.88
CA GLU A 118 -27.87 -6.53 5.03
C GLU A 118 -27.38 -7.74 5.85
N TRP A 119 -26.94 -8.81 5.19
CA TRP A 119 -26.36 -9.97 5.86
C TRP A 119 -25.07 -9.63 6.62
N ASP A 120 -24.18 -8.82 6.03
CA ASP A 120 -22.93 -8.43 6.67
C ASP A 120 -23.19 -7.54 7.91
N GLU A 121 -24.17 -6.63 7.83
CA GLU A 121 -24.62 -5.82 8.97
C GLU A 121 -25.22 -6.67 10.10
N GLU A 122 -26.00 -7.70 9.76
CA GLU A 122 -26.55 -8.65 10.73
C GLU A 122 -25.45 -9.47 11.41
N VAL A 123 -24.51 -10.02 10.64
CA VAL A 123 -23.36 -10.77 11.16
C VAL A 123 -22.47 -9.88 12.04
N GLU A 124 -22.25 -8.64 11.65
CA GLU A 124 -21.47 -7.69 12.44
C GLU A 124 -22.18 -7.33 13.75
N LYS A 125 -23.51 -7.18 13.73
CA LYS A 125 -24.32 -6.95 14.93
C LYS A 125 -24.30 -8.14 15.88
N GLU A 126 -24.39 -9.37 15.36
CA GLU A 126 -24.24 -10.60 16.16
C GLU A 126 -22.84 -10.71 16.76
N ASN A 127 -21.79 -10.45 15.98
CA ASN A 127 -20.41 -10.46 16.45
C ASN A 127 -20.18 -9.42 17.55
N ARG A 128 -20.70 -8.19 17.40
CA ARG A 128 -20.62 -7.14 18.44
C ARG A 128 -21.38 -7.55 19.71
N ALA A 129 -22.58 -8.09 19.58
CA ALA A 129 -23.37 -8.55 20.74
C ALA A 129 -22.67 -9.70 21.48
N TYR A 130 -22.03 -10.60 20.74
CA TYR A 130 -21.27 -11.71 21.30
C TYR A 130 -19.97 -11.27 21.98
N GLU A 131 -19.21 -10.36 21.36
CA GLU A 131 -18.03 -9.75 21.98
C GLU A 131 -18.35 -9.04 23.29
N LEU A 132 -19.47 -8.32 23.36
CA LEU A 132 -19.97 -7.69 24.57
C LEU A 132 -20.36 -8.71 25.66
N ALA A 133 -20.87 -9.88 25.26
CA ALA A 133 -21.37 -10.89 26.19
C ALA A 133 -20.30 -11.86 26.71
N TYR A 134 -19.32 -12.23 25.87
CA TYR A 134 -18.36 -13.31 26.17
C TYR A 134 -16.90 -12.88 26.10
N GLY A 135 -16.61 -11.68 25.56
CA GLY A 135 -15.25 -11.20 25.36
C GLY A 135 -14.47 -12.01 24.29
N LYS A 136 -13.35 -11.44 23.85
CA LYS A 136 -12.35 -12.13 23.02
C LYS A 136 -11.14 -12.47 23.86
N ASP A 137 -10.47 -13.58 23.58
CA ASP A 137 -9.16 -13.83 24.19
C ASP A 137 -8.12 -12.82 23.66
N ILE A 138 -6.94 -12.79 24.28
CA ILE A 138 -5.83 -11.90 23.90
C ILE A 138 -5.32 -12.11 22.46
N TRP A 139 -5.78 -13.16 21.78
CA TRP A 139 -5.44 -13.50 20.39
C TRP A 139 -6.62 -13.27 19.43
N GLY A 140 -7.72 -12.70 19.90
CA GLY A 140 -8.92 -12.39 19.10
C GLY A 140 -9.82 -13.60 18.81
N ASN A 141 -9.55 -14.76 19.41
CA ASN A 141 -10.36 -15.95 19.23
C ASN A 141 -11.59 -15.94 20.15
N LYS A 142 -12.62 -16.68 19.72
CA LYS A 142 -13.86 -16.88 20.49
C LYS A 142 -13.54 -17.67 21.76
N VAL A 143 -13.83 -17.10 22.92
CA VAL A 143 -13.84 -17.83 24.19
C VAL A 143 -15.16 -18.59 24.25
N LYS A 144 -15.09 -19.91 24.21
CA LYS A 144 -16.24 -20.81 24.20
C LYS A 144 -16.83 -20.99 25.59
#